data_AF-A0A931AZZ3-F1
#
_entry.id   AF-A0A931AZZ3-F1
#
_cell.length_a   1.000
_cell.length_b   1.000
_cell.length_c   1.000
_cell.angle_alpha   90.00
_cell.angle_beta   90.00
_cell.angle_gamma   90.00
#
_symmetry.space_group_name_H-M   'P 1'
#
loop_
_entity.id
_entity.type
_entity.pdbx_description
1 polymer ?
#
loop_
_entity_poly.entity_id
_entity_poly.type
_entity_poly.pdbx_seq_one_letter_code
_entity_poly.pdbx_strand_id
1 'polypeptide(L)'
;MAEVKAGSWVEIYSVILEPGQRAPQVPEDTAKVPLELKVKGFLVDDADIGDEVEIESIIGRKYTGKLIDADPSYDHSYGRPIPELLKVGRELKEIINDEGGNG
;
A
#
# COMPACT_ATOMS: atom_id res chain seq x y z
N MET A 1 -25.17 5.56 1.97
CA MET A 1 -23.76 5.19 2.19
C MET A 1 -23.48 5.45 3.66
N ALA A 2 -22.52 4.75 4.27
CA ALA A 2 -22.29 4.89 5.70
C ALA A 2 -21.44 6.15 5.92
N GLU A 3 -22.05 7.17 6.51
CA GLU A 3 -21.39 8.40 6.93
C GLU A 3 -20.37 8.07 8.03
N VAL A 4 -19.13 8.51 7.83
CA VAL A 4 -18.02 8.38 8.77
C VAL A 4 -17.97 9.67 9.58
N LYS A 5 -17.89 9.54 10.90
CA LYS A 5 -17.93 10.69 11.81
C LYS A 5 -16.57 11.34 11.99
N ALA A 6 -16.56 12.66 12.17
CA ALA A 6 -15.39 13.41 12.58
C ALA A 6 -14.74 12.77 13.82
N GLY A 7 -13.41 12.73 13.85
CA GLY A 7 -12.61 12.05 14.87
C GLY A 7 -12.44 10.55 14.66
N SER A 8 -13.08 9.93 13.66
CA SER A 8 -12.81 8.53 13.30
C SER A 8 -11.40 8.37 12.73
N TRP A 9 -10.76 7.24 13.06
CA TRP A 9 -9.50 6.84 12.44
C TRP A 9 -9.78 6.27 11.04
N VAL A 10 -9.22 6.92 10.03
CA VAL A 10 -9.51 6.67 8.61
C VAL A 10 -8.22 6.59 7.81
N GLU A 11 -8.32 6.07 6.58
CA GLU A 11 -7.26 6.16 5.57
C GLU A 11 -7.73 6.99 4.37
N ILE A 12 -6.89 7.93 3.94
CA ILE A 12 -7.09 8.66 2.69
C ILE A 12 -6.07 8.24 1.64
N TYR A 13 -6.45 8.43 0.39
CA TYR A 13 -5.61 8.24 -0.78
C TYR A 13 -5.53 9.54 -1.59
N SER A 14 -4.33 9.89 -2.07
CA SER A 14 -4.16 10.95 -3.05
C SER A 14 -2.99 10.66 -3.99
N VAL A 15 -3.03 11.23 -5.20
CA VAL A 15 -1.90 11.25 -6.12
C VAL A 15 -1.12 12.54 -5.88
N ILE A 16 0.14 12.40 -5.49
CA ILE A 16 1.02 13.54 -5.18
C ILE A 16 1.73 14.05 -6.44
N LEU A 17 2.10 13.14 -7.33
CA LEU A 17 2.71 13.47 -8.63
C LEU A 17 2.13 12.54 -9.70
N GLU A 18 1.65 13.12 -10.78
CA GLU A 18 1.22 12.39 -11.96
C GLU A 18 2.43 11.77 -12.71
N PRO A 19 2.20 10.77 -13.58
CA PRO A 19 3.24 10.27 -14.48
C PRO A 19 3.96 11.42 -15.22
N GLY A 20 5.28 11.34 -15.29
CA GLY A 20 6.13 12.36 -15.91
C GLY A 20 6.43 13.59 -15.03
N GLN A 21 5.79 13.76 -13.87
CA GLN A 21 6.14 14.82 -12.91
C GLN A 21 7.23 14.39 -11.91
N ARG A 22 7.70 13.13 -12.01
CA ARG A 22 8.80 12.60 -11.20
C ARG A 22 10.13 13.24 -11.60
N ALA A 23 11.05 13.29 -10.65
CA ALA A 23 12.38 13.86 -10.89
C ALA A 23 13.10 13.12 -12.05
N PRO A 24 13.84 13.82 -12.92
CA PRO A 24 14.35 13.27 -14.18
C PRO A 24 15.34 12.10 -14.02
N GLN A 25 15.93 11.94 -12.84
CA GLN A 25 16.87 10.87 -12.54
C GLN A 25 16.21 9.52 -12.18
N VAL A 26 14.88 9.44 -12.06
CA VAL A 26 14.22 8.15 -11.80
C VAL A 26 14.27 7.26 -13.05
N PRO A 27 14.30 5.93 -12.91
CA PRO A 27 14.17 5.02 -14.05
C PRO A 27 12.91 5.31 -14.87
N GLU A 28 12.97 5.05 -16.18
CA GLU A 28 11.86 5.33 -17.11
C GLU A 28 10.55 4.67 -16.66
N ASP A 29 10.62 3.41 -16.19
CA ASP A 29 9.45 2.68 -15.70
C ASP A 29 8.84 3.33 -14.46
N THR A 30 9.66 3.94 -13.59
CA THR A 30 9.18 4.69 -12.42
C THR A 30 8.57 6.04 -12.82
N ALA A 31 9.05 6.66 -13.90
CA ALA A 31 8.48 7.92 -14.39
C ALA A 31 7.09 7.74 -15.02
N LYS A 32 6.77 6.54 -15.50
CA LYS A 32 5.50 6.20 -16.18
C LYS A 32 4.32 5.95 -15.23
N VAL A 33 4.55 5.90 -13.92
CA VAL A 33 3.52 5.61 -12.92
C VAL A 33 3.35 6.77 -11.93
N PRO A 34 2.16 6.99 -11.36
CA PRO A 34 1.93 8.06 -10.39
C PRO A 34 2.69 7.80 -9.08
N LEU A 35 3.01 8.89 -8.37
CA LEU A 35 3.37 8.83 -6.96
C LEU A 35 2.10 8.94 -6.12
N GLU A 36 1.74 7.86 -5.47
CA GLU A 36 0.55 7.77 -4.63
C GLU A 36 0.91 7.95 -3.14
N LEU A 37 0.02 8.59 -2.39
CA LEU A 37 0.07 8.71 -0.94
C LEU A 37 -1.14 7.99 -0.36
N LYS A 38 -0.87 7.11 0.61
CA LYS A 38 -1.87 6.61 1.55
C LYS A 38 -1.44 7.01 2.94
N VAL A 39 -2.33 7.67 3.68
CA VAL A 39 -2.03 8.14 5.02
C VAL A 39 -3.24 7.96 5.92
N LYS A 40 -2.97 7.51 7.14
CA LYS A 40 -3.96 7.34 8.18
C LYS A 40 -3.96 8.53 9.13
N GLY A 41 -5.13 8.86 9.65
CA GLY A 41 -5.32 9.99 10.55
C GLY A 41 -6.76 10.07 11.04
N PHE A 42 -7.04 11.13 11.81
CA PHE A 42 -8.37 11.42 12.33
C PHE A 42 -9.11 12.33 11.37
N LEU A 43 -10.32 11.93 10.98
CA LEU A 43 -11.19 12.70 10.09
C LEU A 43 -11.58 14.04 10.73
N VAL A 44 -11.49 15.15 9.98
CA VAL A 44 -11.78 16.49 10.51
C VAL A 44 -13.28 16.80 10.55
N ASP A 45 -14.03 16.41 9.52
CA ASP A 45 -15.47 16.64 9.36
C ASP A 45 -16.18 15.36 8.92
N ASP A 46 -17.48 15.23 9.23
CA ASP A 46 -18.29 14.09 8.78
C ASP A 46 -18.25 13.95 7.25
N ALA A 47 -18.06 12.73 6.74
CA ALA A 47 -17.92 12.47 5.31
C ALA A 47 -18.31 11.05 4.91
N ASP A 48 -18.64 10.83 3.64
CA ASP A 48 -18.88 9.49 3.11
C ASP A 48 -17.60 8.89 2.49
N ILE A 49 -17.49 7.55 2.51
CA ILE A 49 -16.42 6.86 1.79
C ILE A 49 -16.46 7.25 0.31
N GLY A 50 -15.34 7.75 -0.19
CA GLY A 50 -15.16 8.23 -1.56
C GLY A 50 -15.12 9.75 -1.69
N ASP A 51 -15.43 10.50 -0.64
CA ASP A 51 -15.37 11.96 -0.65
C ASP A 51 -13.94 12.47 -0.50
N GLU A 52 -13.70 13.71 -0.94
CA GLU A 52 -12.46 14.42 -0.66
C GLU A 52 -12.55 15.06 0.73
N VAL A 53 -11.66 14.65 1.62
CA VAL A 53 -11.72 14.98 3.05
C VAL A 53 -10.37 15.51 3.55
N GLU A 54 -10.39 16.22 4.68
CA GLU A 54 -9.21 16.55 5.46
C GLU A 54 -9.08 15.61 6.65
N ILE A 55 -7.86 15.15 6.93
CA ILE A 55 -7.51 14.38 8.13
C ILE A 55 -6.35 15.01 8.87
N GLU A 56 -6.28 14.78 10.18
CA GLU A 56 -5.11 15.09 11.01
C GLU A 56 -4.38 13.79 11.40
N SER A 57 -3.13 13.65 10.97
CA SER A 57 -2.26 12.51 11.34
C SER A 57 -1.90 12.52 12.83
N ILE A 58 -1.42 11.39 13.34
CA ILE A 58 -1.01 11.23 14.76
C ILE A 58 0.08 12.21 15.22
N ILE A 59 0.82 12.81 14.29
CA ILE A 59 1.87 13.81 14.55
C ILE A 59 1.40 15.26 14.31
N GLY A 60 0.10 15.49 14.14
CA GLY A 60 -0.50 16.82 14.00
C GLY A 60 -0.37 17.46 12.62
N ARG A 61 -0.05 16.68 11.58
CA ARG A 61 -0.06 17.18 10.19
C ARG A 61 -1.42 16.95 9.55
N LYS A 62 -1.90 17.95 8.81
CA LYS A 62 -3.11 17.88 8.01
C LYS A 62 -2.83 17.37 6.61
N TYR A 63 -3.71 16.51 6.11
CA TYR A 63 -3.64 15.97 4.75
C TYR A 63 -5.02 15.98 4.11
N THR A 64 -5.06 16.21 2.81
CA THR A 64 -6.28 16.14 2.00
C THR A 64 -6.17 14.99 1.02
N GLY A 65 -7.27 14.27 0.83
CA GLY A 65 -7.35 13.18 -0.12
C GLY A 65 -8.71 12.50 -0.09
N LYS A 66 -8.86 11.49 -0.94
CA LYS A 66 -10.07 10.71 -1.03
C LYS A 66 -10.17 9.75 0.16
N LEU A 67 -11.27 9.79 0.89
CA LEU A 67 -11.57 8.84 1.95
C LEU A 67 -11.77 7.45 1.35
N ILE A 68 -10.90 6.48 1.68
CA ILE A 68 -10.96 5.14 1.11
C ILE A 68 -11.35 4.06 2.11
N ASP A 69 -11.16 4.30 3.42
CA ASP A 69 -11.48 3.33 4.46
C ASP A 69 -11.76 4.00 5.80
N ALA A 70 -12.69 3.43 6.56
CA ALA A 70 -13.06 3.83 7.91
C ALA A 70 -12.81 2.68 8.88
N ASP A 71 -11.94 2.90 9.87
CA ASP A 71 -11.33 1.85 10.70
C ASP A 71 -10.49 0.84 9.88
N PRO A 72 -9.43 1.31 9.19
CA PRO A 72 -8.65 0.46 8.30
C PRO A 72 -7.94 -0.66 9.04
N SER A 73 -8.42 -1.89 8.83
CA SER A 73 -7.81 -3.10 9.39
C SER A 73 -6.39 -3.32 8.83
N TYR A 74 -5.52 -3.90 9.65
CA TYR A 74 -4.18 -4.30 9.21
C TYR A 74 -4.23 -5.67 8.52
N ASP A 75 -4.78 -5.73 7.30
CA ASP A 75 -4.63 -6.91 6.45
C ASP A 75 -3.25 -6.89 5.78
N HIS A 76 -2.27 -7.53 6.43
CA HIS A 76 -0.97 -7.76 5.82
C HIS A 76 -0.95 -9.15 5.18
N SER A 77 -1.21 -9.18 3.87
CA SER A 77 -1.06 -10.38 3.04
C SER A 77 0.05 -10.17 2.01
N TYR A 78 0.90 -11.17 1.80
CA TYR A 78 1.93 -11.18 0.75
C TYR A 78 1.35 -11.63 -0.61
N GLY A 79 0.04 -11.47 -0.80
CA GLY A 79 -0.70 -12.00 -1.93
C GLY A 79 -1.04 -13.48 -1.78
N ARG A 80 -1.66 -14.04 -2.82
CA ARG A 80 -1.94 -15.48 -2.86
C ARG A 80 -0.62 -16.25 -3.00
N PRO A 81 -0.49 -17.43 -2.36
CA PRO A 81 0.68 -18.28 -2.54
C PRO A 81 0.95 -18.53 -4.03
N ILE A 82 2.18 -18.25 -4.48
CA ILE A 82 2.62 -18.51 -5.85
C ILE A 82 2.90 -20.01 -5.96
N PRO A 83 2.09 -20.80 -6.72
CA PRO A 83 2.21 -22.26 -6.74
C PRO A 83 3.60 -22.77 -7.13
N GLU A 84 4.31 -22.03 -7.99
CA GLU A 84 5.66 -22.34 -8.44
C GLU A 84 6.66 -22.31 -7.28
N LEU A 85 6.59 -21.30 -6.40
CA LEU A 85 7.49 -21.16 -5.25
C LEU A 85 7.30 -22.26 -4.19
N LEU A 86 6.15 -22.94 -4.19
CA LEU A 86 5.87 -24.02 -3.24
C LEU A 86 6.78 -25.23 -3.45
N LYS A 87 7.29 -25.43 -4.68
CA LYS A 87 8.08 -26.61 -5.06
C LYS A 87 9.59 -26.35 -5.00
N VAL A 88 10.00 -25.11 -5.25
CA VAL A 88 11.42 -24.70 -5.38
C VAL A 88 12.28 -25.15 -4.19
N GLY A 89 11.78 -25.03 -2.95
CA GLY A 89 12.55 -25.44 -1.77
C GLY A 89 12.87 -26.94 -1.72
N ARG A 90 11.97 -27.78 -2.22
CA ARG A 90 12.18 -29.24 -2.31
C ARG A 90 13.13 -29.56 -3.47
N GLU A 91 12.87 -28.99 -4.64
CA GLU A 91 13.67 -29.21 -5.85
C GLU A 91 15.13 -28.78 -5.63
N LEU A 92 15.36 -27.61 -5.01
CA LEU A 92 16.70 -27.13 -4.68
C LEU A 92 17.43 -28.07 -3.71
N LYS A 93 16.72 -28.63 -2.73
CA LYS A 93 17.31 -29.58 -1.79
C LYS A 93 17.67 -30.90 -2.47
N GLU A 94 16.86 -31.38 -3.41
CA GLU A 94 17.19 -32.55 -4.23
C GLU A 94 18.46 -32.28 -5.06
N ILE A 95 18.57 -31.11 -5.71
CA ILE A 95 19.77 -30.72 -6.47
C ILE A 95 21.02 -30.66 -5.58
N ILE A 96 20.95 -29.98 -4.43
CA ILE A 96 22.09 -29.84 -3.50
C ILE A 96 22.53 -31.20 -2.94
N ASN A 97 21.59 -32.09 -2.63
CA ASN A 97 21.91 -33.42 -2.10
C ASN A 97 22.50 -34.34 -3.18
N ASP A 98 22.09 -34.20 -4.44
CA ASP A 98 22.65 -34.97 -5.56
C ASP A 98 24.09 -34.53 -5.89
N GLU A 99 24.44 -33.25 -5.67
CA GLU A 99 25.81 -32.75 -5.82
C GLU A 99 26.72 -32.97 -4.58
N GLY A 100 26.14 -33.34 -3.43
CA GLY A 100 26.86 -33.58 -2.17
C GLY A 100 27.15 -35.06 -1.85
N GLY A 101 26.66 -35.99 -2.68
CA GLY A 101 26.77 -37.44 -2.50
C GLY A 101 27.95 -38.07 -3.22
N ASN A 102 29.18 -37.65 -2.92
CA ASN A 102 30.37 -38.47 -3.17
C ASN A 102 31.09 -38.70 -1.83
N GLY A 103 30.51 -39.59 -1.03
CA GLY A 103 31.06 -40.17 0.18
C GLY A 103 30.67 -41.64 0.24
#